data_AF-A0A5M6A6S6-F1
#
_entry.id   AF-A0A5M6A6S6-F1
#
_cell.length_a   1.000
_cell.length_b   1.000
_cell.length_c   1.000
_cell.angle_alpha   90.00
_cell.angle_beta   90.00
_cell.angle_gamma   90.00
#
_symmetry.space_group_name_H-M   'P 1'
#
loop_
_entity.id
_entity.type
_entity.pdbx_description
1 polymer ?
#
loop_
_entity_poly.entity_id
_entity_poly.type
_entity_poly.pdbx_seq_one_letter_code
_entity_poly.pdbx_strand_id
1 'polypeptide(L)'
;MKKVRIYRKHILLISIFIVTLFPTGSFVYGQYTGNLPPLATPMENNYSHDQTTLGYYMLMNYNGHTDGDKAIYSFLFAGNNEVVRICQNGTLALMGSRVGGGKYPTFNLYTPEGSYLSSIDCKDDNLNLKTIGSLNMFTNTSHPIAAFKTNWISLYETMTVEKNNIVVRCGLDSSNESGWIGTTSQTGCFLGAGSHSNMYMDTNYGVYIGGVSVAEVNGYKTELKNKYKLFVKYGVLSEDFGIAPKSTWSDFVFNDNYNLPDISEVESFINENNHLPDVPSAKQVAEEGYSQHDMNKVLLQKIEELTLYIIQQQKEIDALKTQLQESKK
;
A
#
# COMPACT_ATOMS: atom_id res chain seq x y z
N MET A 1 -36.04 48.31 35.98
CA MET A 1 -36.90 47.11 35.88
C MET A 1 -36.92 46.64 34.42
N LYS A 2 -36.20 45.57 34.10
CA LYS A 2 -36.33 44.77 32.86
C LYS A 2 -36.13 43.32 33.28
N LYS A 3 -37.18 42.51 33.18
CA LYS A 3 -37.12 41.07 33.46
C LYS A 3 -36.62 40.37 32.19
N VAL A 4 -35.49 39.68 32.28
CA VAL A 4 -35.06 38.72 31.26
C VAL A 4 -35.19 37.33 31.86
N ARG A 5 -36.04 36.51 31.25
CA ARG A 5 -36.34 35.14 31.64
C ARG A 5 -35.47 34.23 30.76
N ILE A 6 -34.51 33.52 31.35
CA ILE A 6 -33.66 32.57 30.61
C ILE A 6 -34.06 31.15 31.01
N TYR A 7 -34.28 30.33 29.99
CA TYR A 7 -34.88 28.99 30.08
C TYR A 7 -33.89 27.94 30.59
N ARG A 8 -34.45 27.03 31.41
CA ARG A 8 -33.81 25.86 32.01
C ARG A 8 -33.64 24.77 30.94
N LYS A 9 -32.45 24.60 30.36
CA LYS A 9 -31.99 23.36 29.70
C LYS A 9 -30.51 23.49 29.32
N HIS A 10 -29.75 22.41 29.55
CA HIS A 10 -28.29 22.26 29.38
C HIS A 10 -27.46 22.52 30.65
N ILE A 11 -27.74 21.72 31.69
CA ILE A 11 -26.71 21.31 32.65
C ILE A 11 -26.06 20.07 32.03
N LEU A 12 -24.82 20.18 31.59
CA LEU A 12 -23.99 19.03 31.23
C LEU A 12 -22.58 19.25 31.77
N LEU A 13 -22.21 18.36 32.71
CA LEU A 13 -20.86 17.96 33.12
C LEU A 13 -19.77 19.04 33.30
N ILE A 14 -19.31 19.21 34.54
CA ILE A 14 -17.93 18.88 34.98
C ILE A 14 -18.01 18.62 36.48
N SER A 15 -18.13 17.35 36.84
CA SER A 15 -18.04 16.85 38.22
C SER A 15 -17.02 15.71 38.22
N ILE A 16 -15.75 16.06 38.02
CA ILE A 16 -14.61 15.18 38.26
C ILE A 16 -13.53 16.06 38.90
N PHE A 17 -13.42 15.98 40.24
CA PHE A 17 -12.18 15.86 41.02
C PHE A 17 -12.50 16.12 42.50
N ILE A 18 -12.66 15.03 43.26
CA ILE A 18 -12.54 15.02 44.72
C ILE A 18 -11.38 14.08 45.02
N VAL A 19 -10.29 14.59 45.61
CA VAL A 19 -9.41 13.82 46.50
C VAL A 19 -8.91 14.76 47.60
N THR A 20 -9.29 14.46 48.84
CA THR A 20 -8.65 14.91 50.08
C THR A 20 -7.64 13.85 50.55
N LEU A 21 -6.49 14.24 51.16
CA LEU A 21 -6.00 13.80 52.49
C LEU A 21 -4.53 14.21 52.82
N PHE A 22 -4.39 15.10 53.82
CA PHE A 22 -3.35 15.26 54.89
C PHE A 22 -1.87 15.66 54.59
N PRO A 23 -1.04 16.04 55.61
CA PRO A 23 -0.96 17.41 56.15
C PRO A 23 0.51 17.86 56.29
N THR A 24 1.16 18.28 55.21
CA THR A 24 2.38 19.10 55.30
C THR A 24 2.53 19.90 54.00
N GLY A 25 2.27 21.21 54.10
CA GLY A 25 2.68 22.26 53.16
C GLY A 25 2.67 21.93 51.67
N SER A 26 1.49 21.97 51.04
CA SER A 26 1.26 22.34 49.63
C SER A 26 -0.24 22.38 49.39
N PHE A 27 -0.81 23.57 49.17
CA PHE A 27 -2.25 23.78 49.09
C PHE A 27 -2.87 23.22 47.80
N VAL A 28 -4.00 22.52 47.92
CA VAL A 28 -4.99 22.31 46.85
C VAL A 28 -6.36 22.58 47.45
N TYR A 29 -7.08 23.57 46.92
CA TYR A 29 -8.46 23.86 47.28
C TYR A 29 -9.34 23.88 46.04
N GLY A 30 -10.52 23.26 46.15
CA GLY A 30 -11.61 23.43 45.21
C GLY A 30 -12.92 23.32 45.94
N GLN A 31 -13.67 24.42 46.02
CA GLN A 31 -15.11 24.35 46.25
C GLN A 31 -15.79 25.53 45.56
N TYR A 32 -16.90 25.23 44.92
CA TYR A 32 -17.84 26.24 44.48
C TYR A 32 -19.24 25.96 45.04
N THR A 33 -19.76 26.89 45.83
CA THR A 33 -21.16 26.93 46.30
C THR A 33 -21.69 28.36 46.09
N GLY A 34 -22.25 28.66 44.91
CA GLY A 34 -22.79 30.00 44.63
C GLY A 34 -23.20 30.27 43.17
N ASN A 35 -23.49 31.54 42.83
CA ASN A 35 -23.66 32.07 41.47
C ASN A 35 -22.37 32.74 40.98
N LEU A 36 -21.86 32.38 39.79
CA LEU A 36 -20.54 32.86 39.32
C LEU A 36 -20.55 34.38 39.19
N PRO A 37 -19.45 35.08 39.54
CA PRO A 37 -19.40 36.53 39.37
C PRO A 37 -19.46 36.89 37.87
N PRO A 38 -20.22 37.94 37.50
CA PRO A 38 -20.34 38.37 36.12
C PRO A 38 -19.03 38.99 35.61
N LEU A 39 -18.67 38.68 34.36
CA LEU A 39 -17.51 39.20 33.62
C LEU A 39 -17.68 40.67 33.21
N ALA A 40 -17.69 41.59 34.18
CA ALA A 40 -17.58 43.02 33.93
C ALA A 40 -16.40 43.59 34.72
N THR A 41 -15.35 44.04 34.03
CA THR A 41 -14.17 44.70 34.59
C THR A 41 -14.45 46.16 35.02
N PRO A 42 -13.62 46.77 35.90
CA PRO A 42 -12.40 46.25 36.52
C PRO A 42 -12.51 45.95 38.04
N MET A 43 -11.74 44.97 38.49
CA MET A 43 -11.73 44.38 39.85
C MET A 43 -10.72 45.03 40.83
N GLU A 44 -10.34 46.30 40.64
CA GLU A 44 -9.26 46.92 41.44
C GLU A 44 -9.60 47.12 42.93
N ASN A 45 -10.88 47.15 43.31
CA ASN A 45 -11.29 47.47 44.68
C ASN A 45 -11.67 46.26 45.56
N ASN A 46 -11.46 45.02 45.12
CA ASN A 46 -11.91 43.81 45.83
C ASN A 46 -10.79 42.87 46.34
N TYR A 47 -9.55 43.36 46.50
CA TYR A 47 -8.42 42.53 46.95
C TYR A 47 -7.93 42.94 48.36
N SER A 48 -7.94 41.99 49.31
CA SER A 48 -7.24 42.10 50.60
C SER A 48 -6.20 40.99 50.70
N HIS A 49 -4.93 41.38 50.86
CA HIS A 49 -3.78 40.47 50.91
C HIS A 49 -3.64 39.72 52.24
N ASP A 50 -4.34 40.20 53.27
CA ASP A 50 -4.48 39.58 54.58
C ASP A 50 -5.91 39.08 54.73
N GLN A 51 -6.08 37.76 54.88
CA GLN A 51 -7.09 37.02 55.66
C GLN A 51 -7.36 35.65 55.01
N THR A 52 -7.04 34.61 55.78
CA THR A 52 -7.03 33.17 55.46
C THR A 52 -8.42 32.51 55.37
N THR A 53 -9.47 33.26 55.01
CA THR A 53 -10.87 32.78 55.11
C THR A 53 -11.70 32.95 53.83
N LEU A 54 -11.11 33.38 52.73
CA LEU A 54 -11.76 33.40 51.42
C LEU A 54 -10.85 32.74 50.38
N GLY A 55 -11.37 31.74 49.68
CA GLY A 55 -10.66 31.09 48.59
C GLY A 55 -10.38 32.10 47.47
N TYR A 56 -9.11 32.24 47.10
CA TYR A 56 -8.69 32.98 45.92
C TYR A 56 -8.24 32.01 44.84
N TYR A 57 -8.61 32.26 43.58
CA TYR A 57 -7.73 32.15 42.39
C TYR A 57 -8.42 32.68 41.12
N MET A 58 -7.83 33.69 40.46
CA MET A 58 -7.53 33.69 39.02
C MET A 58 -6.85 35.01 38.60
N LEU A 59 -5.60 34.91 38.13
CA LEU A 59 -4.93 36.00 37.41
C LEU A 59 -5.49 36.07 35.99
N MET A 60 -6.38 37.03 35.74
CA MET A 60 -6.77 37.41 34.38
C MET A 60 -5.75 38.42 33.86
N ASN A 61 -4.70 37.95 33.19
CA ASN A 61 -3.83 38.86 32.45
C ASN A 61 -4.54 39.26 31.15
N TYR A 62 -5.45 40.24 31.25
CA TYR A 62 -6.08 40.87 30.09
C TYR A 62 -5.31 42.14 29.76
N ASN A 63 -4.37 42.05 28.82
CA ASN A 63 -3.85 43.22 28.12
C ASN A 63 -3.46 42.84 26.67
N GLY A 64 -4.23 43.37 25.71
CA GLY A 64 -3.77 43.71 24.36
C GLY A 64 -3.41 42.57 23.37
N HIS A 65 -4.28 42.42 22.37
CA HIS A 65 -4.11 41.93 20.98
C HIS A 65 -3.20 40.72 20.63
N THR A 66 -3.83 39.80 19.87
CA THR A 66 -3.40 38.67 19.01
C THR A 66 -2.09 37.92 19.32
N ASP A 67 -2.25 36.74 19.94
CA ASP A 67 -1.72 35.45 19.47
C ASP A 67 -2.60 34.34 20.07
N GLY A 68 -3.07 33.38 19.25
CA GLY A 68 -4.08 32.39 19.66
C GLY A 68 -3.70 31.53 20.88
N ASP A 69 -2.41 31.44 21.17
CA ASP A 69 -1.85 30.63 22.25
C ASP A 69 -1.64 31.40 23.57
N LYS A 70 -2.03 32.67 23.68
CA LYS A 70 -1.92 33.42 24.96
C LYS A 70 -2.80 32.81 26.04
N ALA A 71 -2.29 32.72 27.26
CA ALA A 71 -3.04 32.20 28.42
C ALA A 71 -4.26 33.09 28.73
N ILE A 72 -5.46 32.53 28.79
CA ILE A 72 -6.60 33.13 29.52
C ILE A 72 -6.57 32.67 30.97
N TYR A 73 -6.34 31.36 31.18
CA TYR A 73 -6.39 30.75 32.51
C TYR A 73 -5.20 29.81 32.69
N SER A 74 -4.37 30.07 33.69
CA SER A 74 -3.29 29.14 34.10
C SER A 74 -3.70 28.49 35.40
N PHE A 75 -3.69 27.17 35.44
CA PHE A 75 -4.27 26.40 36.54
C PHE A 75 -3.29 25.45 37.22
N LEU A 76 -2.13 25.21 36.62
CA LEU A 76 -1.05 24.47 37.26
C LEU A 76 0.29 25.14 36.98
N PHE A 77 1.08 25.33 38.03
CA PHE A 77 2.42 25.89 37.97
C PHE A 77 3.42 24.93 38.62
N ALA A 78 4.63 24.83 38.05
CA ALA A 78 5.78 24.19 38.68
C ALA A 78 6.81 25.27 39.00
N GLY A 79 6.81 25.74 40.24
CA GLY A 79 7.50 26.96 40.62
C GLY A 79 6.84 28.18 39.96
N ASN A 80 7.64 29.00 39.27
CA ASN A 80 7.13 30.18 38.55
C ASN A 80 6.74 29.87 37.09
N ASN A 81 6.90 28.62 36.64
CA ASN A 81 6.59 28.23 35.27
C ASN A 81 5.16 27.70 35.18
N GLU A 82 4.39 28.26 34.23
CA GLU A 82 3.11 27.68 33.81
C GLU A 82 3.34 26.26 33.28
N VAL A 83 2.51 25.32 33.72
CA VAL A 83 2.54 23.91 33.28
C VAL A 83 1.26 23.56 32.56
N VAL A 84 0.13 24.15 32.95
CA VAL A 84 -1.11 23.94 32.22
C VAL A 84 -1.97 25.22 32.17
N ARG A 85 -2.42 25.55 30.95
CA ARG A 85 -3.25 26.72 30.69
C ARG A 85 -4.36 26.46 29.67
N ILE A 86 -5.42 27.26 29.74
CA ILE A 86 -6.40 27.45 28.66
C ILE A 86 -5.97 28.68 27.86
N CYS A 87 -5.84 28.51 26.55
CA CYS A 87 -5.44 29.52 25.59
C CYS A 87 -6.64 30.36 25.12
N GLN A 88 -6.35 31.52 24.51
CA GLN A 88 -7.37 32.44 24.01
C GLN A 88 -8.28 31.87 22.92
N ASN A 89 -7.76 30.93 22.13
CA ASN A 89 -8.53 30.17 21.15
C ASN A 89 -9.37 29.03 21.76
N GLY A 90 -9.43 28.91 23.09
CA GLY A 90 -10.16 27.85 23.80
C GLY A 90 -9.44 26.51 23.85
N THR A 91 -8.20 26.42 23.35
CA THR A 91 -7.39 25.19 23.44
C THR A 91 -6.73 25.05 24.81
N LEU A 92 -6.31 23.83 25.14
CA LEU A 92 -5.53 23.53 26.34
C LEU A 92 -4.06 23.34 25.97
N ALA A 93 -3.15 24.06 26.64
CA ALA A 93 -1.72 23.88 26.48
C ALA A 93 -1.10 23.22 27.71
N LEU A 94 -0.33 22.16 27.47
CA LEU A 94 0.56 21.51 28.44
C LEU A 94 1.97 21.99 28.19
N MET A 95 2.53 22.71 29.15
CA MET A 95 3.85 23.31 29.06
C MET A 95 4.83 22.47 29.86
N GLY A 96 5.92 22.04 29.21
CA GLY A 96 7.03 21.39 29.89
C GLY A 96 7.80 22.43 30.68
N SER A 97 8.03 22.19 31.98
CA SER A 97 8.90 23.05 32.76
C SER A 97 10.34 22.86 32.27
N ARG A 98 10.85 23.81 31.49
CA ARG A 98 12.23 23.80 30.97
C ARG A 98 13.21 24.17 32.09
N VAL A 99 13.27 23.34 33.14
CA VAL A 99 14.25 23.43 34.21
C VAL A 99 15.25 22.30 33.97
N GLY A 100 16.48 22.69 33.60
CA GLY A 100 17.65 21.88 33.27
C GLY A 100 17.53 20.34 33.25
N GLY A 101 17.81 19.73 32.10
CA GLY A 101 18.03 18.27 31.98
C GLY A 101 17.06 17.49 31.10
N GLY A 102 16.60 18.03 29.97
CA GLY A 102 15.90 17.23 28.94
C GLY A 102 14.48 16.76 29.31
N LYS A 103 13.74 17.55 30.09
CA LYS A 103 12.34 17.28 30.42
C LYS A 103 11.41 17.97 29.41
N TYR A 104 10.65 17.15 28.67
CA TYR A 104 9.72 17.59 27.63
C TYR A 104 8.30 17.70 28.19
N PRO A 105 7.40 18.51 27.60
CA PRO A 105 5.98 18.44 27.95
C PRO A 105 5.50 16.99 27.77
N THR A 106 4.88 16.43 28.80
CA THR A 106 4.39 15.04 28.80
C THR A 106 3.07 14.96 29.55
N PHE A 107 2.08 14.33 28.93
CA PHE A 107 0.85 13.90 29.58
C PHE A 107 0.95 12.40 29.84
N ASN A 108 1.07 12.00 31.11
CA ASN A 108 1.16 10.60 31.50
C ASN A 108 -0.19 10.09 32.00
N LEU A 109 -0.53 8.86 31.64
CA LEU A 109 -1.68 8.12 32.13
C LEU A 109 -1.18 6.97 33.00
N TYR A 110 -1.77 6.84 34.19
CA TYR A 110 -1.48 5.78 35.16
C TYR A 110 -2.78 5.08 35.56
N THR A 111 -2.69 3.82 35.99
CA THR A 111 -3.78 3.15 36.69
C THR A 111 -4.01 3.80 38.07
N PRO A 112 -5.17 3.60 38.70
CA PRO A 112 -5.41 4.06 40.07
C PRO A 112 -4.37 3.56 41.09
N GLU A 113 -3.76 2.40 40.83
CA GLU A 113 -2.72 1.78 41.65
C GLU A 113 -1.31 2.34 41.35
N GLY A 114 -1.19 3.34 40.48
CA GLY A 114 0.06 4.01 40.14
C GLY A 114 0.90 3.32 39.05
N SER A 115 0.36 2.31 38.37
CA SER A 115 1.07 1.66 37.25
C SER A 115 0.99 2.53 36.00
N TYR A 116 2.12 2.79 35.33
CA TYR A 116 2.12 3.54 34.07
C TYR A 116 1.29 2.83 32.99
N LEU A 117 0.57 3.56 32.15
CA LEU A 117 -0.23 3.02 31.04
C LEU A 117 0.27 3.53 29.69
N SER A 118 0.34 4.86 29.56
CA SER A 118 0.64 5.53 28.31
C SER A 118 1.06 6.98 28.54
N SER A 119 1.61 7.61 27.52
CA SER A 119 1.88 9.04 27.53
C SER A 119 1.85 9.68 26.15
N ILE A 120 1.63 10.99 26.15
CA ILE A 120 1.78 11.88 25.00
C ILE A 120 2.88 12.88 25.34
N ASP A 121 3.98 12.90 24.60
CA ASP A 121 5.08 13.85 24.83
C ASP A 121 5.64 14.42 23.53
N CYS A 122 6.28 15.59 23.63
CA CYS A 122 6.94 16.21 22.49
C CYS A 122 8.45 16.27 22.73
N LYS A 123 9.20 15.28 22.24
CA LYS A 123 10.66 15.19 22.40
C LYS A 123 11.37 15.33 21.06
N ASP A 124 12.40 16.19 21.05
CA ASP A 124 13.27 16.43 19.89
C ASP A 124 12.48 16.75 18.61
N ASP A 125 11.49 17.63 18.73
CA ASP A 125 10.55 18.03 17.67
C ASP A 125 9.61 16.91 17.16
N ASN A 126 9.54 15.77 17.86
CA ASN A 126 8.62 14.67 17.54
C ASN A 126 7.45 14.61 18.53
N LEU A 127 6.22 14.44 18.03
CA LEU A 127 5.08 14.01 18.84
C LEU A 127 5.18 12.50 19.07
N ASN A 128 5.35 12.11 20.33
CA ASN A 128 5.44 10.72 20.76
C ASN A 128 4.14 10.29 21.43
N LEU A 129 3.63 9.14 21.01
CA LEU A 129 2.51 8.43 21.64
C LEU A 129 3.04 7.11 22.18
N LYS A 130 3.15 6.98 23.51
CA LYS A 130 3.71 5.81 24.19
C LYS A 130 2.60 5.02 24.86
N THR A 131 2.65 3.70 24.79
CA THR A 131 1.68 2.78 25.40
C THR A 131 2.40 1.48 25.75
N ILE A 132 1.99 0.82 26.83
CA ILE A 132 2.54 -0.51 27.18
C ILE A 132 2.04 -1.60 26.23
N GLY A 133 0.81 -1.48 25.75
CA GLY A 133 0.17 -2.50 24.93
C GLY A 133 0.09 -2.10 23.46
N SER A 134 -1.03 -1.46 23.11
CA SER A 134 -1.32 -1.04 21.74
C SER A 134 -1.75 0.43 21.71
N LEU A 135 -1.39 1.13 20.64
CA LEU A 135 -1.94 2.43 20.31
C LEU A 135 -3.01 2.19 19.26
N ASN A 136 -4.26 2.42 19.61
CA ASN A 136 -5.40 2.17 18.75
C ASN A 136 -6.04 3.50 18.34
N MET A 137 -6.30 3.65 17.04
CA MET A 137 -7.06 4.75 16.49
C MET A 137 -8.46 4.24 16.14
N PHE A 138 -9.50 4.92 16.59
CA PHE A 138 -10.90 4.56 16.36
C PHE A 138 -11.60 5.67 15.59
N THR A 139 -12.62 5.31 14.82
CA THR A 139 -13.65 6.27 14.40
C THR A 139 -14.60 6.52 15.59
N ASN A 140 -15.73 7.21 15.38
CA ASN A 140 -16.79 7.31 16.40
C ASN A 140 -17.50 5.96 16.71
N THR A 141 -16.88 4.84 16.34
CA THR A 141 -17.31 3.47 16.58
C THR A 141 -16.33 2.77 17.54
N SER A 142 -16.74 1.66 18.14
CA SER A 142 -15.85 0.87 19.00
C SER A 142 -14.83 0.03 18.22
N HIS A 143 -14.76 0.15 16.89
CA HIS A 143 -13.86 -0.62 16.05
C HIS A 143 -12.60 0.20 15.69
N PRO A 144 -11.38 -0.29 15.99
CA PRO A 144 -10.17 0.43 15.64
C PRO A 144 -9.96 0.38 14.12
N ILE A 145 -9.50 1.48 13.53
CA ILE A 145 -9.10 1.55 12.11
C ILE A 145 -7.60 1.25 11.93
N ALA A 146 -6.78 1.54 12.94
CA ALA A 146 -5.36 1.21 12.98
C ALA A 146 -4.94 0.89 14.41
N ALA A 147 -4.13 -0.15 14.57
CA ALA A 147 -3.52 -0.54 15.84
C ALA A 147 -2.02 -0.74 15.67
N PHE A 148 -1.23 0.01 16.43
CA PHE A 148 0.21 -0.15 16.52
C PHE A 148 0.53 -0.95 17.77
N LYS A 149 0.99 -2.18 17.59
CA LYS A 149 1.44 -3.08 18.66
C LYS A 149 2.96 -3.15 18.63
N THR A 150 3.56 -3.59 19.72
CA THR A 150 5.03 -3.69 19.87
C THR A 150 5.73 -4.45 18.74
N ASN A 151 5.07 -5.42 18.11
CA ASN A 151 5.66 -6.28 17.08
C ASN A 151 5.00 -6.15 15.70
N TRP A 152 3.81 -5.55 15.60
CA TRP A 152 3.04 -5.52 14.36
C TRP A 152 2.19 -4.26 14.25
N ILE A 153 1.99 -3.82 13.00
CA ILE A 153 0.98 -2.83 12.65
C ILE A 153 -0.22 -3.60 12.09
N SER A 154 -1.37 -3.46 12.74
CA SER A 154 -2.64 -3.98 12.25
C SER A 154 -3.44 -2.84 11.65
N LEU A 155 -3.72 -2.94 10.36
CA LEU A 155 -4.64 -2.06 9.66
C LEU A 155 -5.94 -2.84 9.46
N TYR A 156 -7.05 -2.25 9.89
CA TYR A 156 -8.38 -2.83 9.70
C TYR A 156 -9.02 -2.36 8.38
N GLU A 157 -8.33 -1.44 7.70
CA GLU A 157 -8.70 -0.86 6.42
C GLU A 157 -7.48 -0.87 5.48
N THR A 158 -7.69 -0.47 4.23
CA THR A 158 -6.61 -0.38 3.24
C THR A 158 -5.61 0.74 3.57
N MET A 159 -4.31 0.45 3.44
CA MET A 159 -3.27 1.48 3.39
C MET A 159 -3.30 2.13 2.01
N THR A 160 -3.50 3.45 1.95
CA THR A 160 -3.61 4.18 0.68
C THR A 160 -2.62 5.34 0.64
N VAL A 161 -1.90 5.46 -0.47
CA VAL A 161 -1.09 6.63 -0.83
C VAL A 161 -1.69 7.24 -2.08
N GLU A 162 -2.13 8.49 -1.97
CA GLU A 162 -2.68 9.26 -3.09
C GLU A 162 -1.84 10.50 -3.35
N LYS A 163 -1.40 10.65 -4.60
CA LYS A 163 -0.74 11.87 -5.07
C LYS A 163 -1.00 12.04 -6.56
N ASN A 164 -1.31 13.25 -7.00
CA ASN A 164 -1.56 13.56 -8.41
C ASN A 164 -2.58 12.61 -9.08
N ASN A 165 -3.65 12.23 -8.37
CA ASN A 165 -4.68 11.27 -8.80
C ASN A 165 -4.18 9.83 -9.05
N ILE A 166 -2.95 9.51 -8.62
CA ILE A 166 -2.44 8.15 -8.58
C ILE A 166 -2.67 7.60 -7.18
N VAL A 167 -3.43 6.52 -7.11
CA VAL A 167 -3.77 5.82 -5.88
C VAL A 167 -3.03 4.49 -5.87
N VAL A 168 -2.14 4.31 -4.89
CA VAL A 168 -1.51 3.02 -4.58
C VAL A 168 -2.09 2.53 -3.27
N ARG A 169 -2.57 1.28 -3.25
CA ARG A 169 -3.18 0.70 -2.07
C ARG A 169 -2.63 -0.70 -1.76
N CYS A 170 -2.57 -1.00 -0.47
CA CYS A 170 -2.25 -2.32 0.08
C CYS A 170 -3.32 -2.67 1.12
N GLY A 171 -3.99 -3.82 0.97
CA GLY A 171 -5.07 -4.24 1.85
C GLY A 171 -5.96 -5.28 1.17
N LEU A 172 -7.27 -5.09 1.21
CA LEU A 172 -8.23 -5.93 0.50
C LEU A 172 -8.60 -5.34 -0.87
N ASP A 173 -9.10 -6.18 -1.76
CA ASP A 173 -9.66 -5.79 -3.05
C ASP A 173 -11.03 -5.11 -2.89
N SER A 174 -11.67 -4.73 -4.00
CA SER A 174 -12.93 -3.99 -3.96
C SER A 174 -14.12 -4.79 -3.43
N SER A 175 -14.07 -6.12 -3.47
CA SER A 175 -15.11 -6.99 -2.89
C SER A 175 -14.81 -7.39 -1.45
N ASN A 176 -13.63 -7.04 -0.91
CA ASN A 176 -13.13 -7.51 0.38
C ASN A 176 -13.00 -9.04 0.46
N GLU A 177 -12.78 -9.70 -0.67
CA GLU A 177 -12.68 -11.17 -0.77
C GLU A 177 -11.24 -11.64 -0.98
N SER A 178 -10.36 -10.76 -1.47
CA SER A 178 -8.96 -11.07 -1.76
C SER A 178 -8.01 -9.99 -1.26
N GLY A 179 -6.76 -10.37 -0.96
CA GLY A 179 -5.69 -9.40 -0.71
C GLY A 179 -5.31 -8.64 -1.99
N TRP A 180 -4.98 -7.36 -1.85
CA TRP A 180 -4.64 -6.47 -2.95
C TRP A 180 -3.40 -5.65 -2.63
N ILE A 181 -2.44 -5.63 -3.57
CA ILE A 181 -1.31 -4.71 -3.60
C ILE A 181 -1.19 -4.20 -5.03
N GLY A 182 -1.42 -2.91 -5.24
CA GLY A 182 -1.35 -2.33 -6.58
C GLY A 182 -1.96 -0.94 -6.66
N THR A 183 -2.31 -0.53 -7.87
CA THR A 183 -2.96 0.75 -8.14
C THR A 183 -4.39 0.55 -8.63
N THR A 184 -5.29 1.45 -8.23
CA THR A 184 -6.67 1.52 -8.74
C THR A 184 -6.85 2.62 -9.79
N SER A 185 -5.79 3.38 -10.07
CA SER A 185 -5.77 4.41 -11.11
C SER A 185 -5.54 3.77 -12.48
N GLN A 186 -5.85 4.49 -13.57
CA GLN A 186 -5.53 4.08 -14.94
C GLN A 186 -4.04 4.28 -15.28
N THR A 187 -3.17 3.84 -14.38
CA THR A 187 -1.71 3.90 -14.48
C THR A 187 -1.13 2.54 -14.10
N GLY A 188 0.06 2.20 -14.58
CA GLY A 188 0.72 0.98 -14.15
C GLY A 188 1.33 1.07 -12.75
N CYS A 189 1.87 -0.06 -12.28
CA CYS A 189 2.52 -0.20 -10.98
C CYS A 189 3.90 -0.85 -11.14
N PHE A 190 4.91 -0.32 -10.45
CA PHE A 190 6.27 -0.85 -10.47
C PHE A 190 6.59 -1.59 -9.17
N LEU A 191 7.27 -2.73 -9.28
CA LEU A 191 8.06 -3.32 -8.22
C LEU A 191 9.54 -3.22 -8.60
N GLY A 192 10.37 -2.73 -7.69
CA GLY A 192 11.75 -2.36 -8.01
C GLY A 192 12.73 -2.57 -6.86
N ALA A 193 14.01 -2.62 -7.20
CA ALA A 193 15.12 -2.68 -6.26
C ALA A 193 16.31 -1.91 -6.81
N GLY A 194 17.11 -1.29 -5.92
CA GLY A 194 18.33 -0.58 -6.32
C GLY A 194 18.11 0.51 -7.37
N SER A 195 17.00 1.26 -7.30
CA SER A 195 16.62 2.31 -8.27
C SER A 195 16.22 1.82 -9.67
N HIS A 196 15.93 0.52 -9.84
CA HIS A 196 15.45 -0.05 -11.09
C HIS A 196 14.07 -0.68 -10.91
N SER A 197 13.25 -0.68 -11.97
CA SER A 197 12.04 -1.50 -12.02
C SER A 197 12.44 -2.94 -12.36
N ASN A 198 12.13 -3.89 -11.48
CA ASN A 198 12.32 -5.30 -11.80
C ASN A 198 11.08 -5.88 -12.49
N MET A 199 9.91 -5.39 -12.07
CA MET A 199 8.61 -5.75 -12.63
C MET A 199 7.75 -4.51 -12.83
N TYR A 200 7.05 -4.46 -13.96
CA TYR A 200 6.01 -3.48 -14.24
C TYR A 200 4.71 -4.20 -14.57
N MET A 201 3.61 -3.74 -13.97
CA MET A 201 2.24 -4.20 -14.23
C MET A 201 1.47 -3.07 -14.89
N ASP A 202 0.92 -3.29 -16.08
CA ASP A 202 0.09 -2.30 -16.79
C ASP A 202 -1.40 -2.45 -16.49
N THR A 203 -2.22 -1.58 -17.07
CA THR A 203 -3.68 -1.56 -16.90
C THR A 203 -4.42 -2.54 -17.81
N ASN A 204 -3.72 -3.28 -18.66
CA ASN A 204 -4.26 -4.26 -19.61
C ASN A 204 -3.73 -5.67 -19.31
N TYR A 205 -3.55 -5.96 -18.02
CA TYR A 205 -3.13 -7.25 -17.49
C TYR A 205 -1.72 -7.71 -17.93
N GLY A 206 -0.91 -6.80 -18.48
CA GLY A 206 0.46 -7.07 -18.89
C GLY A 206 1.43 -7.01 -17.71
N VAL A 207 2.27 -8.02 -17.59
CA VAL A 207 3.38 -8.11 -16.65
C VAL A 207 4.68 -8.15 -17.42
N TYR A 208 5.58 -7.21 -17.11
CA TYR A 208 6.87 -7.03 -17.79
C TYR A 208 7.98 -7.20 -16.76
N ILE A 209 8.88 -8.14 -16.99
CA ILE A 209 9.98 -8.48 -16.09
C ILE A 209 11.32 -8.18 -16.76
N GLY A 210 12.27 -7.67 -15.98
CA GLY A 210 13.68 -7.53 -16.40
C GLY A 210 14.11 -6.10 -16.75
N GLY A 211 13.64 -5.08 -16.03
CA GLY A 211 14.15 -3.71 -16.25
C GLY A 211 13.49 -2.97 -17.41
N VAL A 212 12.21 -3.24 -17.69
CA VAL A 212 11.51 -2.64 -18.83
C VAL A 212 10.95 -1.28 -18.44
N SER A 213 11.26 -0.23 -19.20
CA SER A 213 10.67 1.10 -19.03
C SER A 213 9.27 1.20 -19.63
N VAL A 214 8.45 2.16 -19.16
CA VAL A 214 7.11 2.41 -19.74
C VAL A 214 7.19 2.79 -21.23
N ALA A 215 8.26 3.48 -21.64
CA ALA A 215 8.49 3.80 -23.05
C ALA A 215 8.70 2.54 -23.90
N GLU A 216 9.50 1.58 -23.42
CA GLU A 216 9.67 0.28 -24.08
C GLU A 216 8.37 -0.51 -24.12
N VAL A 217 7.60 -0.53 -23.03
CA VAL A 217 6.28 -1.20 -22.98
C VAL A 217 5.32 -0.64 -24.02
N ASN A 218 5.28 0.69 -24.15
CA ASN A 218 4.46 1.34 -25.16
C ASN A 218 4.92 1.03 -26.60
N GLY A 219 6.22 0.77 -26.79
CA GLY A 219 6.81 0.39 -28.08
C GLY A 219 6.47 -1.03 -28.55
N TYR A 220 6.01 -1.93 -27.67
CA TYR A 220 5.59 -3.27 -28.12
C TYR A 220 4.36 -3.21 -29.04
N LYS A 221 4.39 -4.00 -30.12
CA LYS A 221 3.27 -4.17 -31.06
C LYS A 221 1.98 -4.51 -30.30
N THR A 222 0.88 -3.82 -30.60
CA THR A 222 -0.41 -4.01 -29.93
C THR A 222 -0.92 -5.45 -30.01
N GLU A 223 -0.73 -6.11 -31.15
CA GLU A 223 -1.09 -7.51 -31.36
C GLU A 223 -0.41 -8.45 -30.34
N LEU A 224 0.87 -8.20 -30.03
CA LEU A 224 1.60 -8.97 -29.03
C LEU A 224 1.05 -8.73 -27.61
N LYS A 225 0.70 -7.48 -27.27
CA LYS A 225 0.09 -7.15 -25.96
C LYS A 225 -1.32 -7.71 -25.78
N ASN A 226 -2.02 -7.94 -26.88
CA ASN A 226 -3.32 -8.61 -26.88
C ASN A 226 -3.18 -10.13 -26.76
N LYS A 227 -2.14 -10.71 -27.39
CA LYS A 227 -1.89 -12.16 -27.41
C LYS A 227 -1.19 -12.67 -26.15
N TYR A 228 -0.22 -11.93 -25.61
CA TYR A 228 0.63 -12.33 -24.49
C TYR A 228 0.48 -11.36 -23.32
N LYS A 229 0.51 -11.90 -22.10
CA LYS A 229 0.38 -11.14 -20.84
C LYS A 229 1.63 -11.15 -19.97
N LEU A 230 2.62 -11.97 -20.30
CA LEU A 230 3.91 -11.99 -19.63
C LEU A 230 5.01 -11.72 -20.66
N PHE A 231 5.82 -10.70 -20.39
CA PHE A 231 6.96 -10.30 -21.19
C PHE A 231 8.20 -10.38 -20.30
N VAL A 232 9.23 -11.12 -20.72
CA VAL A 232 10.46 -11.28 -19.96
C VAL A 232 11.64 -10.82 -20.79
N LYS A 233 12.21 -9.68 -20.43
CA LYS A 233 13.44 -9.17 -21.04
C LYS A 233 14.62 -10.03 -20.55
N TYR A 234 15.49 -10.40 -21.48
CA TYR A 234 16.62 -11.34 -21.28
C TYR A 234 16.25 -12.83 -21.11
N GLY A 235 14.98 -13.18 -21.32
CA GLY A 235 14.54 -14.57 -21.39
C GLY A 235 14.31 -15.24 -20.03
N VAL A 236 14.04 -16.55 -20.08
CA VAL A 236 13.74 -17.39 -18.91
C VAL A 236 14.72 -18.57 -18.92
N LEU A 237 15.47 -18.73 -17.84
CA LEU A 237 16.23 -19.95 -17.57
C LEU A 237 15.37 -20.87 -16.69
N SER A 238 15.13 -22.08 -17.16
CA SER A 238 14.34 -23.10 -16.43
C SER A 238 14.94 -24.48 -16.65
N GLU A 239 14.82 -25.35 -15.66
CA GLU A 239 15.16 -26.77 -15.80
C GLU A 239 14.15 -27.52 -16.69
N ASP A 240 12.89 -27.08 -16.66
CA ASP A 240 11.80 -27.65 -17.46
C ASP A 240 10.81 -26.54 -17.90
N PHE A 241 10.13 -26.73 -19.03
CA PHE A 241 9.16 -25.79 -19.56
C PHE A 241 7.97 -26.51 -20.23
N GLY A 242 6.85 -26.57 -19.52
CA GLY A 242 5.60 -27.13 -20.02
C GLY A 242 4.80 -26.16 -20.89
N ILE A 243 4.17 -26.66 -21.94
CA ILE A 243 3.19 -25.92 -22.75
C ILE A 243 1.81 -26.50 -22.47
N ALA A 244 0.83 -25.62 -22.17
CA ALA A 244 -0.52 -26.05 -21.85
C ALA A 244 -1.17 -26.85 -23.00
N PRO A 245 -2.01 -27.86 -22.70
CA PRO A 245 -2.71 -28.63 -23.73
C PRO A 245 -3.58 -27.74 -24.61
N LYS A 246 -3.48 -27.92 -25.92
CA LYS A 246 -4.38 -27.35 -26.93
C LYS A 246 -4.98 -28.51 -27.72
N SER A 247 -6.27 -28.44 -28.05
CA SER A 247 -7.03 -29.52 -28.71
C SER A 247 -6.55 -29.90 -30.11
N THR A 248 -5.59 -29.15 -30.68
CA THR A 248 -5.11 -29.32 -32.06
C THR A 248 -3.62 -29.65 -32.09
N TRP A 249 -3.27 -30.86 -31.69
CA TRP A 249 -1.93 -31.41 -31.93
C TRP A 249 -1.80 -31.91 -33.37
N SER A 250 -0.59 -31.88 -33.94
CA SER A 250 -0.35 -32.42 -35.29
C SER A 250 -0.20 -33.92 -35.21
N ASP A 251 -1.31 -34.65 -35.37
CA ASP A 251 -1.33 -36.11 -35.54
C ASP A 251 -2.23 -36.44 -36.75
N PHE A 252 -2.01 -35.72 -37.85
CA PHE A 252 -2.84 -35.84 -39.05
C PHE A 252 -2.08 -36.29 -40.29
N VAL A 253 -0.74 -36.28 -40.24
CA VAL A 253 0.11 -36.67 -41.38
C VAL A 253 -0.04 -38.16 -41.70
N PHE A 254 -0.34 -38.99 -40.69
CA PHE A 254 -0.59 -40.42 -40.87
C PHE A 254 -2.03 -40.77 -41.24
N ASN A 255 -2.92 -39.79 -41.40
CA ASN A 255 -4.28 -40.08 -41.87
C ASN A 255 -4.28 -40.46 -43.35
N ASP A 256 -5.14 -41.39 -43.75
CA ASP A 256 -5.25 -41.87 -45.14
C ASP A 256 -5.56 -40.77 -46.16
N ASN A 257 -6.15 -39.66 -45.70
CA ASN A 257 -6.50 -38.51 -46.54
C ASN A 257 -5.42 -37.41 -46.54
N TYR A 258 -4.27 -37.63 -45.92
CA TYR A 258 -3.17 -36.66 -45.95
C TYR A 258 -2.51 -36.66 -47.32
N ASN A 259 -2.55 -35.51 -48.00
CA ASN A 259 -1.87 -35.32 -49.27
C ASN A 259 -0.40 -34.99 -49.03
N LEU A 260 0.44 -36.01 -48.92
CA LEU A 260 1.89 -35.85 -48.84
C LEU A 260 2.39 -35.16 -50.12
N PRO A 261 3.08 -34.00 -50.03
CA PRO A 261 3.64 -33.33 -51.20
C PRO A 261 4.59 -34.24 -51.99
N ASP A 262 4.80 -33.97 -53.28
CA ASP A 262 5.85 -34.69 -54.01
C ASP A 262 7.23 -34.16 -53.57
N ILE A 263 8.23 -35.05 -53.48
CA ILE A 263 9.57 -34.65 -53.06
C ILE A 263 10.21 -33.62 -54.02
N SER A 264 9.83 -33.65 -55.31
CA SER A 264 10.28 -32.71 -56.32
C SER A 264 9.63 -31.33 -56.15
N GLU A 265 8.38 -31.28 -55.68
CA GLU A 265 7.69 -30.03 -55.33
C GLU A 265 8.33 -29.40 -54.10
N VAL A 266 8.68 -30.21 -53.09
CA VAL A 266 9.41 -29.75 -51.90
C VAL A 266 10.79 -29.22 -52.29
N GLU A 267 11.54 -29.92 -53.15
CA GLU A 267 12.83 -29.45 -53.67
C GLU A 267 12.70 -28.11 -54.39
N SER A 268 11.70 -27.98 -55.27
CA SER A 268 11.43 -26.74 -56.00
C SER A 268 11.13 -25.59 -55.03
N PHE A 269 10.30 -25.83 -54.01
CA PHE A 269 9.99 -24.84 -52.98
C PHE A 269 11.25 -24.39 -52.21
N ILE A 270 12.11 -25.32 -51.82
CA ILE A 270 13.36 -25.01 -51.09
C ILE A 270 14.29 -24.17 -51.97
N ASN A 271 14.44 -24.52 -53.25
CA ASN A 271 15.29 -23.77 -54.18
C ASN A 271 14.80 -22.32 -54.39
N GLU A 272 13.48 -22.12 -54.39
CA GLU A 272 12.88 -20.79 -54.54
C GLU A 272 12.90 -19.97 -53.24
N ASN A 273 12.63 -20.59 -52.09
CA ASN A 273 12.34 -19.88 -50.83
C ASN A 273 13.45 -19.99 -49.77
N ASN A 274 14.42 -20.89 -49.94
CA ASN A 274 15.52 -21.17 -49.01
C ASN A 274 15.07 -21.59 -47.60
N HIS A 275 13.88 -22.17 -47.47
CA HIS A 275 13.37 -22.80 -46.25
C HIS A 275 12.34 -23.89 -46.61
N LEU A 276 11.99 -24.73 -45.64
CA LEU A 276 10.95 -25.75 -45.81
C LEU A 276 9.55 -25.11 -45.90
N PRO A 277 8.60 -25.74 -46.61
CA PRO A 277 7.19 -25.37 -46.54
C PRO A 277 6.70 -25.31 -45.08
N ASP A 278 5.77 -24.40 -44.78
CA ASP A 278 5.18 -24.16 -43.44
C ASP A 278 6.14 -23.69 -42.32
N VAL A 279 7.46 -23.82 -42.52
CA VAL A 279 8.48 -23.31 -41.60
C VAL A 279 8.71 -21.82 -41.93
N PRO A 280 8.59 -20.91 -40.96
CA PRO A 280 8.83 -19.50 -41.22
C PRO A 280 10.29 -19.24 -41.61
N SER A 281 10.48 -18.31 -42.55
CA SER A 281 11.82 -17.89 -42.98
C SER A 281 12.60 -17.22 -41.84
N ALA A 282 13.94 -17.24 -41.93
CA ALA A 282 14.80 -16.54 -40.96
C ALA A 282 14.46 -15.04 -40.84
N LYS A 283 14.06 -14.40 -41.94
CA LYS A 283 13.64 -13.00 -41.95
C LYS A 283 12.34 -12.79 -41.17
N GLN A 284 11.33 -13.63 -41.40
CA GLN A 284 10.06 -13.57 -40.64
C GLN A 284 10.31 -13.78 -39.14
N VAL A 285 11.14 -14.76 -38.77
CA VAL A 285 11.50 -15.00 -37.36
C VAL A 285 12.19 -13.80 -36.73
N ALA A 286 13.07 -13.10 -37.46
CA ALA A 286 13.75 -11.92 -36.94
C ALA A 286 12.81 -10.72 -36.74
N GLU A 287 11.80 -10.55 -37.61
CA GLU A 287 10.89 -9.40 -37.60
C GLU A 287 9.66 -9.59 -36.69
N GLU A 288 9.18 -10.83 -36.56
CA GLU A 288 7.92 -11.18 -35.91
C GLU A 288 8.11 -12.11 -34.70
N GLY A 289 9.26 -12.75 -34.58
CA GLY A 289 9.47 -13.85 -33.63
C GLY A 289 8.73 -15.11 -34.05
N TYR A 290 8.59 -16.06 -33.13
CA TYR A 290 7.75 -17.24 -33.33
C TYR A 290 7.19 -17.76 -32.01
N SER A 291 6.15 -18.56 -32.12
CA SER A 291 5.54 -19.29 -31.00
C SER A 291 6.21 -20.65 -30.87
N GLN A 292 6.78 -20.97 -29.71
CA GLN A 292 7.37 -22.29 -29.43
C GLN A 292 6.37 -23.42 -29.67
N HIS A 293 5.10 -23.21 -29.30
CA HIS A 293 4.04 -24.19 -29.52
C HIS A 293 3.82 -24.47 -31.02
N ASP A 294 3.66 -23.41 -31.81
CA ASP A 294 3.36 -23.55 -33.24
C ASP A 294 4.57 -24.12 -34.00
N MET A 295 5.79 -23.73 -33.60
CA MET A 295 7.03 -24.28 -34.17
C MET A 295 7.19 -25.77 -33.84
N ASN A 296 6.97 -26.20 -32.59
CA ASN A 296 7.04 -27.61 -32.23
C ASN A 296 6.03 -28.46 -33.02
N LYS A 297 4.84 -27.91 -33.28
CA LYS A 297 3.83 -28.56 -34.10
C LYS A 297 4.30 -28.74 -35.56
N VAL A 298 4.82 -27.68 -36.17
CA VAL A 298 5.36 -27.74 -37.55
C VAL A 298 6.56 -28.69 -37.62
N LEU A 299 7.47 -28.64 -36.64
CA LEU A 299 8.61 -29.55 -36.58
C LEU A 299 8.18 -31.01 -36.50
N LEU A 300 7.16 -31.33 -35.69
CA LEU A 300 6.60 -32.69 -35.64
C LEU A 300 6.01 -33.10 -36.98
N GLN A 301 5.19 -32.25 -37.61
CA GLN A 301 4.64 -32.50 -38.94
C GLN A 301 5.74 -32.83 -39.96
N LYS A 302 6.85 -32.06 -39.96
CA LYS A 302 7.97 -32.30 -40.86
C LYS A 302 8.74 -33.58 -40.55
N ILE A 303 8.86 -33.96 -39.27
CA ILE A 303 9.42 -35.26 -38.89
C ILE A 303 8.55 -36.42 -39.42
N GLU A 304 7.22 -36.28 -39.35
CA GLU A 304 6.28 -37.29 -39.86
C GLU A 304 6.34 -37.39 -41.39
N GLU A 305 6.33 -36.26 -42.11
CA GLU A 305 6.51 -36.22 -43.57
C GLU A 305 7.84 -36.85 -44.00
N LEU A 306 8.94 -36.49 -43.34
CA LEU A 306 10.26 -37.08 -43.57
C LEU A 306 10.24 -38.60 -43.35
N THR A 307 9.52 -39.07 -42.34
CA THR A 307 9.38 -40.51 -42.07
C THR A 307 8.64 -41.22 -43.22
N LEU A 308 7.59 -40.61 -43.78
CA LEU A 308 6.88 -41.16 -44.93
C LEU A 308 7.75 -41.21 -46.19
N TYR A 309 8.52 -40.15 -46.49
CA TYR A 309 9.45 -40.16 -47.62
C TYR A 309 10.53 -41.25 -47.46
N ILE A 310 11.07 -41.44 -46.25
CA ILE A 310 12.07 -42.50 -45.99
C ILE A 310 11.46 -43.89 -46.23
N ILE A 311 10.23 -44.13 -45.76
CA ILE A 311 9.52 -45.40 -46.01
C ILE A 311 9.33 -45.63 -47.52
N GLN A 312 8.94 -44.59 -48.27
CA GLN A 312 8.76 -44.66 -49.71
C GLN A 312 10.09 -44.97 -50.43
N GLN A 313 11.15 -44.25 -50.08
CA GLN A 313 12.50 -44.49 -50.63
C GLN A 313 13.01 -45.90 -50.34
N GLN A 314 12.77 -46.43 -49.12
CA GLN A 314 13.17 -47.79 -48.76
C GLN A 314 12.44 -48.84 -49.62
N LYS A 315 11.13 -48.66 -49.87
CA LYS A 315 10.36 -49.55 -50.75
C LYS A 315 10.91 -49.54 -52.18
N GLU A 316 11.26 -48.38 -52.71
CA GLU A 316 11.85 -48.24 -54.05
C GLU A 316 13.23 -48.92 -54.14
N ILE A 317 14.08 -48.72 -53.13
CA ILE A 317 15.38 -49.38 -53.04
C ILE A 317 15.23 -50.91 -53.05
N ASP A 318 14.27 -51.45 -52.30
CA ASP A 318 14.07 -52.90 -52.21
C ASP A 318 13.47 -53.47 -53.50
N ALA A 319 12.60 -52.71 -54.19
CA ALA A 319 12.13 -53.06 -55.53
C ALA A 319 13.29 -53.09 -56.54
N LEU A 320 14.15 -52.07 -56.53
CA LEU A 320 15.34 -52.01 -57.40
C LEU A 320 16.31 -53.16 -57.13
N LYS A 321 16.56 -53.51 -55.86
CA LYS A 321 17.39 -54.67 -55.48
C LYS A 321 16.81 -55.98 -56.01
N THR A 322 15.50 -56.15 -55.93
CA THR A 322 14.81 -57.36 -56.41
C THR A 322 14.97 -57.50 -57.92
N GLN A 323 14.71 -56.44 -58.67
CA GLN A 323 14.93 -56.41 -60.13
C GLN A 323 16.40 -56.66 -60.51
N LEU A 324 17.35 -56.17 -59.72
CA LEU A 324 18.78 -56.43 -59.90
C LEU A 324 19.16 -57.90 -59.64
N GLN A 325 18.45 -58.60 -58.75
CA GLN A 325 18.66 -60.03 -58.53
C GLN A 325 18.03 -60.88 -59.64
N GLU A 326 16.88 -60.47 -60.16
CA GLU A 326 16.18 -61.16 -61.25
C GLU A 326 16.88 -60.99 -62.60
N SER A 327 17.42 -59.81 -62.90
CA SER A 327 18.19 -59.55 -64.14
C SER A 327 19.57 -60.20 -64.18
N LYS A 328 20.07 -60.71 -63.05
CA LYS A 328 21.34 -61.45 -62.95
C LYS A 328 21.18 -62.98 -63.03
N LYS A 329 19.95 -63.49 -63.09
CA LYS A 329 19.63 -64.90 -63.36
C LYS A 329 19.46 -65.13 -64.86
#